data_AF-A0A7C6HAX9-F1
#
_entry.id   AF-A0A7C6HAX9-F1
#
_cell.length_a   1.000
_cell.length_b   1.000
_cell.length_c   1.000
_cell.angle_alpha   90.00
_cell.angle_beta   90.00
_cell.angle_gamma   90.00
#
_symmetry.space_group_name_H-M   'P 1'
#
loop_
_entity.id
_entity.type
_entity.pdbx_description
1 polymer ?
#
loop_
_entity_poly.entity_id
_entity_poly.type
_entity_poly.pdbx_seq_one_letter_code
_entity_poly.pdbx_strand_id
1 'polypeptide(L)' 'MDIDLIFKIAALGIIVAILNSLLKQSGRDEQALMVTLAGLVVVLVIMAREISSLFDTLKNLFRF' A
#
# COMPACT_ATOMS: atom_id res chain seq x y z
N MET A 1 16.13 -5.62 2.80
CA MET A 1 14.70 -5.44 3.11
C MET A 1 14.17 -4.08 2.62
N ASP A 2 14.99 -3.22 2.03
CA ASP A 2 14.56 -1.86 1.67
C ASP A 2 14.06 -1.73 0.23
N ILE A 3 14.71 -2.42 -0.71
CA ILE A 3 14.39 -2.29 -2.13
C ILE A 3 13.10 -3.05 -2.50
N ASP A 4 12.89 -4.23 -1.93
CA ASP A 4 11.68 -5.04 -2.20
C ASP A 4 10.38 -4.36 -1.76
N LEU A 5 10.42 -3.61 -0.65
CA LEU A 5 9.28 -2.84 -0.16
C LEU A 5 8.94 -1.70 -1.12
N ILE A 6 9.96 -0.98 -1.58
CA ILE A 6 9.81 0.11 -2.56
C ILE A 6 9.23 -0.44 -3.87
N PHE A 7 9.74 -1.55 -4.38
CA PHE A 7 9.21 -2.20 -5.58
C PHE A 7 7.76 -2.68 -5.40
N LYS A 8 7.40 -3.24 -4.24
CA LYS A 8 6.02 -3.63 -3.95
C LYS A 8 5.06 -2.44 -3.96
N ILE A 9 5.42 -1.34 -3.31
CA ILE A 9 4.59 -0.13 -3.27
C ILE A 9 4.49 0.49 -4.68
N ALA A 10 5.59 0.54 -5.42
CA ALA A 10 5.61 1.06 -6.79
C ALA A 10 4.74 0.21 -7.74
N ALA A 11 4.85 -1.13 -7.68
CA ALA A 11 4.02 -2.03 -8.47
C ALA A 11 2.53 -1.87 -8.15
N LEU A 12 2.18 -1.77 -6.86
CA LEU A 12 0.81 -1.49 -6.44
C LEU A 12 0.31 -0.15 -7.00
N GLY A 13 1.14 0.89 -6.93
CA GLY A 13 0.82 2.21 -7.47
C GLY A 13 0.52 2.19 -8.97
N ILE A 14 1.34 1.48 -9.76
CA ILE A 14 1.12 1.32 -11.21
C ILE A 14 -0.21 0.61 -11.48
N ILE A 15 -0.48 -0.50 -10.77
CA ILE A 15 -1.74 -1.26 -10.95
C ILE A 15 -2.96 -0.39 -10.61
N VAL A 16 -2.93 0.33 -9.49
CA VAL A 16 -4.01 1.23 -9.07
C VAL A 16 -4.22 2.35 -10.08
N ALA A 17 -3.14 2.93 -10.62
CA ALA A 17 -3.22 3.97 -11.63
C ALA A 17 -3.84 3.47 -12.94
N ILE A 18 -3.43 2.28 -13.40
CA ILE A 18 -3.99 1.66 -14.61
C ILE A 18 -5.49 1.37 -14.41
N LEU A 19 -5.87 0.76 -13.29
CA LEU A 19 -7.28 0.46 -12.99
C LEU A 19 -8.13 1.73 -12.89
N ASN A 20 -7.62 2.78 -12.22
CA ASN A 20 -8.32 4.06 -12.15
C ASN A 20 -8.52 4.67 -13.55
N SER A 21 -7.48 4.64 -14.39
CA SER A 21 -7.55 5.17 -15.75
C SER A 21 -8.57 4.42 -16.60
N LEU A 22 -8.59 3.09 -16.54
CA LEU A 22 -9.56 2.26 -17.25
C LEU A 22 -10.99 2.49 -16.75
N LEU A 23 -11.19 2.59 -15.44
CA LEU A 23 -12.52 2.82 -14.86
C LEU A 23 -13.08 4.19 -15.25
N LYS A 24 -12.27 5.24 -15.21
CA LYS A 24 -12.65 6.58 -15.72
C LYS A 24 -13.00 6.52 -17.20
N GLN A 25 -12.19 5.83 -18.01
CA GLN A 25 -12.43 5.72 -19.45
C GLN A 25 -13.70 4.91 -19.78
N SER A 26 -14.14 4.03 -18.86
CA SER A 26 -15.41 3.31 -18.94
C SER A 26 -16.63 4.09 -18.39
N GLY A 27 -16.46 5.34 -17.94
CA GLY A 27 -17.52 6.15 -17.35
C GLY A 27 -17.90 5.76 -15.91
N ARG A 28 -17.02 5.04 -15.20
CA ARG A 28 -17.23 4.53 -13.83
C ARG A 28 -16.41 5.33 -12.82
N ASP A 29 -16.67 6.62 -12.72
CA ASP A 29 -15.88 7.56 -11.90
C ASP A 29 -15.90 7.22 -10.40
N GLU A 30 -17.05 6.79 -9.88
CA GLU A 30 -17.16 6.38 -8.47
C GLU A 30 -16.26 5.17 -8.16
N GLN A 31 -16.23 4.18 -9.04
CA GLN A 31 -15.38 2.99 -8.86
C GLN A 31 -13.90 3.37 -8.97
N ALA A 32 -13.55 4.29 -9.87
CA ALA A 32 -12.19 4.78 -10.00
C ALA A 32 -11.70 5.43 -8.69
N LEU A 33 -12.55 6.26 -8.06
CA LEU A 33 -12.26 6.84 -6.75
C LEU A 33 -12.06 5.77 -5.68
N MET A 34 -12.95 4.78 -5.60
CA MET A 34 -12.84 3.67 -4.65
C MET A 34 -11.54 2.89 -4.82
N VAL A 35 -11.08 2.65 -6.05
CA VAL A 35 -9.81 1.98 -6.34
C VAL A 35 -8.61 2.78 -5.84
N THR A 36 -8.61 4.10 -6.02
CA THR A 36 -7.54 4.97 -5.48
C THR A 36 -7.50 4.94 -3.96
N LEU A 37 -8.66 5.01 -3.30
CA LEU A 37 -8.76 4.92 -1.85
C LEU A 37 -8.29 3.54 -1.34
N ALA A 38 -8.70 2.46 -2.00
CA ALA A 38 -8.26 1.11 -1.66
C ALA A 38 -6.73 0.98 -1.81
N GLY A 39 -6.16 1.52 -2.89
CA GLY A 39 -4.71 1.57 -3.09
C GLY A 39 -3.99 2.29 -1.95
N LEU A 40 -4.49 3.45 -1.54
CA LEU A 40 -3.95 4.21 -0.40
C LEU A 40 -4.00 3.39 0.90
N VAL A 41 -5.15 2.78 1.21
CA VAL A 41 -5.35 1.98 2.42
C VAL A 41 -4.38 0.78 2.45
N VAL A 42 -4.18 0.11 1.31
CA VAL A 42 -3.23 -1.00 1.23
C VAL A 42 -1.81 -0.55 1.55
N VAL A 43 -1.36 0.60 1.03
CA VAL A 43 -0.05 1.16 1.37
C VAL A 43 0.05 1.47 2.86
N LEU A 44 -0.99 2.05 3.46
CA LEU A 44 -1.02 2.32 4.90
C LEU A 44 -0.92 1.03 5.74
N VAL A 45 -1.59 -0.05 5.33
CA VAL A 45 -1.49 -1.36 6.00
C VAL A 45 -0.08 -1.94 5.89
N ILE A 46 0.57 -1.78 4.74
CA ILE A 46 1.97 -2.21 4.56
C ILE A 46 2.87 -1.42 5.53
N MET A 47 2.73 -0.09 5.60
CA MET A 47 3.52 0.73 6.52
C MET A 47 3.27 0.38 7.98
N ALA A 48 2.03 0.12 8.38
CA ALA A 48 1.69 -0.28 9.74
C ALA A 48 2.38 -1.60 10.15
N ARG A 49 2.50 -2.56 9.24
CA ARG A 49 3.21 -3.83 9.48
C ARG A 49 4.71 -3.62 9.67
N GLU A 50 5.33 -2.77 8.85
CA GLU A 50 6.75 -2.43 9.00
C GLU A 50 7.01 -1.74 10.35
N ILE A 51 6.14 -0.81 10.75
CA ILE A 51 6.21 -0.18 12.07
C ILE A 51 6.08 -1.23 13.17
N SER A 52 5.13 -2.16 13.07
CA SER A 52 4.97 -3.25 14.04
C SER A 52 6.23 -4.11 14.16
N SER A 53 6.86 -4.44 13.03
CA SER A 53 8.12 -5.21 13.00
C SER A 53 9.25 -4.50 13.74
N LEU A 54 9.34 -3.18 13.60
CA LEU A 54 10.29 -2.36 14.36
C LEU A 54 9.97 -2.38 15.85
N PHE A 55 8.70 -2.28 16.23
CA PHE A 55 8.28 -2.40 17.63
C PHE A 55 8.61 -3.77 18.23
N ASP A 56 8.41 -4.85 17.49
CA ASP A 56 8.76 -6.19 17.96
C ASP A 56 10.28 -6.38 18.08
N THR A 57 11.05 -5.76 17.18
CA THR A 57 12.51 -5.67 17.31
C THR A 57 12.91 -4.95 18.60
N LEU A 58 12.26 -3.83 18.93
CA LEU A 58 12.51 -3.12 20.19
C LEU A 58 12.15 -4.00 21.39
N LYS A 59 10.97 -4.64 21.42
CA LYS A 59 10.56 -5.54 22.52
C LYS A 59 11.58 -6.66 22.75
N ASN A 60 12.06 -7.29 21.68
CA ASN A 60 13.06 -8.37 21.75
C ASN A 60 14.39 -7.88 22.35
N LEU A 61 14.82 -6.66 22.01
CA LEU A 61 16.03 -6.06 22.56
C LEU A 61 15.90 -5.75 24.06
N PHE A 62 14.71 -5.32 24.49
CA PHE A 62 14.45 -4.98 25.89
C PHE A 62 14.05 -6.18 26.78
N ARG A 63 14.05 -7.42 26.25
CA ARG A 63 13.73 -8.67 26.99
C ARG A 63 12.50 -8.55 27.91
N PHE A 64 11.36 -8.18 27.34
CA PHE A 64 10.05 -8.44 27.96
C PHE A 64 9.43 -9.71 27.38
#